data_AF-A0A2P7NVJ6-F1
#
_entry.id   AF-A0A2P7NVJ6-F1
#
_cell.length_a   1.000
_cell.length_b   1.000
_cell.length_c   1.000
_cell.angle_alpha   90.00
_cell.angle_beta   90.00
_cell.angle_gamma   90.00
#
_symmetry.space_group_name_H-M   'P 1'
#
loop_
_entity.id
_entity.type
_entity.pdbx_description
1 polymer ?
#
loop_
_entity_poly.entity_id
_entity_poly.type
_entity_poly.pdbx_seq_one_letter_code
_entity_poly.pdbx_strand_id
1 'polypeptide(L)'
;MSINWAERERDTNRLVRVVARHVFNTNSTSPENVFGLAKLAWITNSYEGDNPAYIESTKIPALGNALSINFAGHSLDEVAQQCVAITGSTEIGGLVRRHTGFTNFYGAYRNSVRGWIEEHHKELEQLFFAAFQATSIGDRRKLIARLECLPGIPKANHPEQLMKAEYFVTPALFSLDPDVCFPLINGNEWVQNVLVSLNVVGSSLSNQFAAMSGMIGESGISDAADLDQVGRAMGRDAVDFVRTSTRAPTKRLLARKDTKTVTQLSLKDESDVDVISRSGKRVHRRLHNQLTNAFLDVMEDYLLIEGDSEDCMFDVLVKNYDGEKNDLLVETKSTTNSANIRMAVGQLYHYWYVIGGDVDEAHLAILLPSMPESRDRLFLSAMGIGVLWFECGKLVTSDDWLAHLANES
;
A
#
# COMPACT_ATOMS: atom_id res chain seq x y z
N MET A 1 -3.92 15.39 0.60
CA MET A 1 -4.34 13.99 0.81
C MET A 1 -3.42 13.04 0.05
N SER A 2 -2.65 12.23 0.77
CA SER A 2 -1.97 11.07 0.18
C SER A 2 -3.01 10.03 -0.22
N ILE A 3 -2.73 9.25 -1.27
CA ILE A 3 -3.64 8.19 -1.71
C ILE A 3 -3.27 6.91 -0.98
N ASN A 4 -4.24 6.28 -0.30
CA ASN A 4 -4.11 4.90 0.17
C ASN A 4 -4.06 3.95 -1.03
N TRP A 5 -2.84 3.71 -1.52
CA TRP A 5 -2.60 2.88 -2.71
C TRP A 5 -3.02 1.43 -2.50
N ALA A 6 -2.81 0.86 -1.30
CA ALA A 6 -3.17 -0.52 -1.03
C ALA A 6 -4.69 -0.73 -1.12
N GLU A 7 -5.51 0.16 -0.56
CA GLU A 7 -6.98 0.01 -0.67
C GLU A 7 -7.45 0.24 -2.11
N ARG A 8 -6.87 1.21 -2.84
CA ARG A 8 -7.17 1.41 -4.27
C ARG A 8 -6.86 0.16 -5.10
N GLU A 9 -5.76 -0.53 -4.80
CA GLU A 9 -5.37 -1.78 -5.45
C GLU A 9 -6.32 -2.92 -5.10
N ARG A 10 -6.74 -3.04 -3.84
CA ARG A 10 -7.77 -4.01 -3.40
C ARG A 10 -9.12 -3.75 -4.05
N ASP A 11 -9.56 -2.50 -4.15
CA ASP A 11 -10.79 -2.13 -4.86
C ASP A 11 -10.69 -2.43 -6.36
N THR A 12 -9.50 -2.29 -6.95
CA THR A 12 -9.24 -2.70 -8.33
C THR A 12 -9.34 -4.22 -8.48
N ASN A 13 -8.76 -4.99 -7.57
CA ASN A 13 -8.88 -6.44 -7.54
C ASN A 13 -10.36 -6.87 -7.45
N ARG A 14 -11.12 -6.33 -6.49
CA ARG A 14 -12.56 -6.61 -6.34
C ARG A 14 -13.31 -6.30 -7.64
N LEU A 15 -13.07 -5.12 -8.25
CA LEU A 15 -13.72 -4.72 -9.49
C LEU A 15 -13.43 -5.72 -10.61
N VAL A 16 -12.15 -6.00 -10.85
CA VAL A 16 -11.71 -6.91 -11.92
C VAL A 16 -12.28 -8.31 -11.70
N ARG A 17 -12.28 -8.84 -10.47
CA ARG A 17 -12.84 -10.16 -10.17
C ARG A 17 -14.34 -10.25 -10.40
N VAL A 18 -15.12 -9.22 -10.08
CA VAL A 18 -16.56 -9.21 -10.37
C VAL A 18 -16.81 -9.21 -11.89
N VAL A 19 -16.04 -8.42 -12.65
CA VAL A 19 -16.10 -8.42 -14.11
C VAL A 19 -15.67 -9.76 -14.70
N ALA A 20 -14.54 -10.32 -14.23
CA ALA A 20 -14.01 -11.60 -14.71
C ALA A 20 -14.98 -12.76 -14.46
N ARG A 21 -15.69 -12.76 -13.32
CA ARG A 21 -16.73 -13.76 -13.04
C ARG A 21 -17.81 -13.75 -14.12
N HIS A 22 -18.25 -12.58 -14.57
CA HIS A 22 -19.20 -12.49 -15.67
C HIS A 22 -18.57 -12.98 -16.97
N VAL A 23 -17.40 -12.46 -17.32
CA VAL A 23 -16.67 -12.80 -18.56
C VAL A 23 -16.45 -14.31 -18.71
N PHE A 24 -15.89 -14.96 -17.69
CA PHE A 24 -15.56 -16.39 -17.73
C PHE A 24 -16.77 -17.32 -17.57
N ASN A 25 -17.94 -16.79 -17.20
CA ASN A 25 -19.19 -17.54 -17.23
C ASN A 25 -19.87 -17.49 -18.61
N THR A 26 -19.39 -16.65 -19.53
CA THR A 26 -19.87 -16.67 -20.92
C THR A 26 -19.22 -17.83 -21.68
N ASN A 27 -19.94 -18.40 -22.67
CA ASN A 27 -19.47 -19.57 -23.43
C ASN A 27 -18.22 -19.30 -24.32
N SER A 28 -17.78 -18.05 -24.45
CA SER A 28 -16.60 -17.68 -25.24
C SER A 28 -16.02 -16.33 -24.81
N THR A 29 -14.80 -16.33 -24.29
CA THR A 29 -14.03 -15.11 -24.07
C THR A 29 -13.44 -14.62 -25.40
N SER A 30 -13.49 -13.31 -25.66
CA SER A 30 -12.80 -12.70 -26.81
C SER A 30 -11.50 -12.01 -26.37
N PRO A 31 -10.56 -11.75 -27.30
CA PRO A 31 -9.36 -10.97 -27.03
C PRO A 31 -9.65 -9.61 -26.38
N GLU A 32 -10.76 -8.97 -26.76
CA GLU A 32 -11.19 -7.69 -26.16
C GLU A 32 -11.59 -7.84 -24.70
N ASN A 33 -12.19 -8.97 -24.32
CA ASN A 33 -12.53 -9.21 -22.92
C ASN A 33 -11.25 -9.34 -22.07
N VAL A 34 -10.26 -10.11 -22.54
CA VAL A 34 -8.95 -10.25 -21.89
C VAL A 34 -8.23 -8.90 -21.81
N PHE A 35 -8.22 -8.13 -22.90
CA PHE A 35 -7.65 -6.78 -22.91
C PHE A 35 -8.35 -5.84 -21.93
N GLY A 36 -9.69 -5.87 -21.88
CA GLY A 36 -10.49 -5.09 -20.94
C GLY A 36 -10.14 -5.41 -19.49
N LEU A 37 -10.08 -6.70 -19.14
CA LEU A 37 -9.70 -7.15 -17.79
C LEU A 37 -8.31 -6.64 -17.37
N ALA A 38 -7.31 -6.72 -18.27
CA ALA A 38 -5.98 -6.19 -17.98
C ALA A 38 -5.97 -4.66 -17.87
N LYS A 39 -6.70 -3.98 -18.76
CA LYS A 39 -6.76 -2.51 -18.82
C LYS A 39 -7.47 -1.88 -17.61
N LEU A 40 -8.32 -2.62 -16.90
CA LEU A 40 -8.93 -2.16 -15.64
C LEU A 40 -7.91 -1.87 -14.54
N ALA A 41 -6.73 -2.47 -14.60
CA ALA A 41 -5.62 -2.14 -13.70
C ALA A 41 -4.92 -0.81 -14.06
N TRP A 42 -5.25 -0.18 -15.19
CA TRP A 42 -4.50 0.95 -15.72
C TRP A 42 -5.04 2.31 -15.24
N ILE A 43 -4.12 3.27 -15.12
CA ILE A 43 -4.39 4.69 -14.86
C ILE A 43 -3.58 5.57 -15.82
N THR A 44 -3.87 6.87 -15.83
CA THR A 44 -3.06 7.91 -16.49
C THR A 44 -2.41 8.80 -15.44
N ASN A 45 -1.50 9.71 -15.82
CA ASN A 45 -0.89 10.68 -14.90
C ASN A 45 -1.90 11.63 -14.23
N SER A 46 -3.14 11.67 -14.71
CA SER A 46 -4.23 12.46 -14.14
C SER A 46 -5.17 11.55 -13.34
N TYR A 47 -4.63 10.95 -12.27
CA TYR A 47 -5.33 9.95 -11.45
C TYR A 47 -5.88 10.46 -10.11
N GLU A 48 -5.57 11.72 -9.76
CA GLU A 48 -5.91 12.38 -8.49
C GLU A 48 -7.11 13.32 -8.63
N GLY A 49 -7.76 13.66 -7.51
CA GLY A 49 -8.95 14.52 -7.43
C GLY A 49 -10.27 13.80 -7.68
N ASP A 50 -11.39 14.50 -7.45
CA ASP A 50 -12.75 13.90 -7.45
C ASP A 50 -13.26 13.47 -8.84
N ASN A 51 -12.77 14.11 -9.91
CA ASN A 51 -13.13 13.77 -11.28
C ASN A 51 -11.89 13.59 -12.17
N PRO A 52 -11.13 12.51 -11.96
CA PRO A 52 -9.86 12.31 -12.60
C PRO A 52 -10.03 11.79 -14.03
N ALA A 53 -9.30 12.37 -14.99
CA ALA A 53 -9.45 12.10 -16.42
C ALA A 53 -9.18 10.63 -16.83
N TYR A 54 -8.52 9.82 -15.98
CA TYR A 54 -8.36 8.39 -16.26
C TYR A 54 -9.69 7.61 -16.25
N ILE A 55 -10.71 8.09 -15.55
CA ILE A 55 -12.01 7.39 -15.49
C ILE A 55 -12.61 7.31 -16.89
N GLU A 56 -12.71 8.46 -17.57
CA GLU A 56 -13.26 8.56 -18.93
C GLU A 56 -12.33 7.94 -19.98
N SER A 57 -11.02 8.18 -19.87
CA SER A 57 -10.06 7.76 -20.89
C SER A 57 -9.64 6.28 -20.79
N THR A 58 -9.74 5.69 -19.59
CA THR A 58 -9.18 4.35 -19.30
C THR A 58 -10.20 3.42 -18.69
N LYS A 59 -10.81 3.78 -17.55
CA LYS A 59 -11.69 2.87 -16.79
C LYS A 59 -12.96 2.52 -17.58
N ILE A 60 -13.71 3.53 -18.02
CA ILE A 60 -14.98 3.33 -18.76
C ILE A 60 -14.74 2.52 -20.05
N PRO A 61 -13.75 2.85 -20.90
CA PRO A 61 -13.40 2.02 -22.06
C PRO A 61 -12.96 0.60 -21.69
N ALA A 62 -12.24 0.40 -20.58
CA ALA A 62 -11.82 -0.93 -20.14
C ALA A 62 -13.01 -1.79 -19.71
N LEU A 63 -13.96 -1.22 -18.97
CA LEU A 63 -15.24 -1.87 -18.64
C LEU A 63 -16.02 -2.22 -19.91
N GLY A 64 -16.04 -1.31 -20.88
CA GLY A 64 -16.72 -1.54 -22.15
C GLY A 64 -16.11 -2.70 -22.93
N ASN A 65 -14.78 -2.77 -23.02
CA ASN A 65 -14.08 -3.90 -23.64
C ASN A 65 -14.32 -5.20 -22.88
N ALA A 66 -14.22 -5.17 -21.54
CA ALA A 66 -14.35 -6.36 -20.70
C ALA A 66 -15.78 -6.96 -20.77
N LEU A 67 -16.81 -6.11 -20.79
CA LEU A 67 -18.22 -6.52 -20.81
C LEU A 67 -18.82 -6.56 -22.22
N SER A 68 -18.04 -6.26 -23.26
CA SER A 68 -18.49 -6.16 -24.66
C SER A 68 -19.64 -5.15 -24.86
N ILE A 69 -19.54 -3.98 -24.21
CA ILE A 69 -20.56 -2.92 -24.23
C ILE A 69 -19.93 -1.57 -24.56
N ASN A 70 -20.64 -0.77 -25.34
CA ASN A 70 -20.21 0.58 -25.66
C ASN A 70 -20.77 1.58 -24.63
N PHE A 71 -19.91 2.05 -23.72
CA PHE A 71 -20.23 3.09 -22.75
C PHE A 71 -19.91 4.51 -23.22
N ALA A 72 -19.59 4.72 -24.50
CA ALA A 72 -19.33 6.07 -25.02
C ALA A 72 -20.50 7.02 -24.71
N GLY A 73 -20.19 8.20 -24.16
CA GLY A 73 -21.17 9.22 -23.81
C GLY A 73 -21.99 8.96 -22.54
N HIS A 74 -21.77 7.84 -21.84
CA HIS A 74 -22.44 7.57 -20.57
C HIS A 74 -21.70 8.23 -19.40
N SER A 75 -22.44 8.76 -18.44
CA SER A 75 -21.92 9.19 -17.15
C SER A 75 -21.44 8.01 -16.31
N LEU A 76 -20.58 8.28 -15.32
CA LEU A 76 -20.07 7.25 -14.42
C LEU A 76 -21.19 6.49 -13.67
N ASP A 77 -22.25 7.20 -13.29
CA ASP A 77 -23.41 6.61 -12.62
C ASP A 77 -24.22 5.68 -13.53
N GLU A 78 -24.41 6.07 -14.79
CA GLU A 78 -25.09 5.23 -15.78
C GLU A 78 -24.26 3.98 -16.09
N VAL A 79 -22.94 4.12 -16.24
CA VAL A 79 -22.02 2.98 -16.41
C VAL A 79 -22.13 2.03 -15.22
N ALA A 80 -22.10 2.57 -13.99
CA ALA A 80 -22.21 1.76 -12.78
C ALA A 80 -23.55 1.00 -12.69
N GLN A 81 -24.67 1.65 -13.02
CA GLN A 81 -25.99 1.01 -13.05
C GLN A 81 -26.07 -0.10 -14.11
N GLN A 82 -25.53 0.15 -15.31
CA GLN A 82 -25.49 -0.88 -16.35
C GLN A 82 -24.61 -2.06 -15.93
N CYS A 83 -23.42 -1.82 -15.37
CA CYS A 83 -22.55 -2.88 -14.85
C CYS A 83 -23.26 -3.78 -13.83
N VAL A 84 -24.08 -3.20 -12.94
CA VAL A 84 -24.91 -3.98 -12.00
C VAL A 84 -25.92 -4.85 -12.76
N ALA A 85 -26.62 -4.29 -13.75
CA ALA A 85 -27.61 -5.03 -14.53
C ALA A 85 -27.00 -6.20 -15.32
N ILE A 86 -25.81 -6.02 -15.88
CA ILE A 86 -25.11 -7.03 -16.71
C ILE A 86 -24.53 -8.15 -15.85
N THR A 87 -23.86 -7.79 -14.76
CA THR A 87 -23.14 -8.75 -13.92
C THR A 87 -24.03 -9.42 -12.88
N GLY A 88 -25.18 -8.81 -12.58
CA GLY A 88 -26.06 -9.23 -11.48
C GLY A 88 -25.48 -8.96 -10.08
N SER A 89 -24.34 -8.26 -9.97
CA SER A 89 -23.69 -7.94 -8.70
C SER A 89 -23.95 -6.49 -8.32
N THR A 90 -24.54 -6.23 -7.16
CA THR A 90 -24.71 -4.86 -6.66
C THR A 90 -23.38 -4.22 -6.23
N GLU A 91 -22.39 -5.04 -5.87
CA GLU A 91 -21.06 -4.60 -5.43
C GLU A 91 -20.33 -3.78 -6.50
N ILE A 92 -20.43 -4.18 -7.77
CA ILE A 92 -19.74 -3.50 -8.87
C ILE A 92 -20.17 -2.03 -9.02
N GLY A 93 -21.40 -1.71 -8.62
CA GLY A 93 -21.90 -0.34 -8.69
C GLY A 93 -21.10 0.61 -7.79
N GLY A 94 -20.70 0.16 -6.61
CA GLY A 94 -19.82 0.94 -5.71
C GLY A 94 -18.40 1.01 -6.25
N LEU A 95 -17.85 -0.12 -6.70
CA LEU A 95 -16.47 -0.22 -7.19
C LEU A 95 -16.21 0.60 -8.45
N VAL A 96 -17.18 0.71 -9.36
CA VAL A 96 -17.08 1.56 -10.56
C VAL A 96 -16.93 3.03 -10.18
N ARG A 97 -17.69 3.48 -9.16
CA ARG A 97 -17.70 4.87 -8.67
C ARG A 97 -16.45 5.26 -7.89
N ARG A 98 -15.82 4.31 -7.20
CA ARG A 98 -14.58 4.55 -6.43
C ARG A 98 -13.37 4.70 -7.33
N HIS A 99 -12.25 5.16 -6.78
CA HIS A 99 -10.97 5.12 -7.48
C HIS A 99 -10.47 3.69 -7.63
N THR A 100 -10.12 3.30 -8.86
CA THR A 100 -9.53 1.99 -9.19
C THR A 100 -8.45 2.16 -10.25
N GLY A 101 -7.74 1.08 -10.58
CA GLY A 101 -6.52 1.07 -11.37
C GLY A 101 -5.31 1.58 -10.57
N PHE A 102 -4.12 1.10 -10.91
CA PHE A 102 -2.88 1.40 -10.18
C PHE A 102 -1.61 1.41 -11.06
N THR A 103 -1.70 0.92 -12.30
CA THR A 103 -0.55 0.85 -13.21
C THR A 103 -0.63 1.92 -14.30
N ASN A 104 0.37 2.79 -14.40
CA ASN A 104 0.50 3.68 -15.56
C ASN A 104 1.17 2.94 -16.73
N PHE A 105 0.39 2.20 -17.51
CA PHE A 105 0.94 1.39 -18.59
C PHE A 105 1.59 2.26 -19.67
N TYR A 106 2.83 1.91 -20.04
CA TYR A 106 3.68 2.74 -20.88
C TYR A 106 3.08 2.99 -22.26
N GLY A 107 2.89 4.26 -22.61
CA GLY A 107 2.15 4.69 -23.80
C GLY A 107 2.63 4.09 -25.10
N ALA A 108 3.94 3.86 -25.25
CA ALA A 108 4.54 3.32 -26.47
C ALA A 108 4.09 1.90 -26.84
N TYR A 109 3.53 1.14 -25.89
CA TYR A 109 3.06 -0.23 -26.10
C TYR A 109 1.53 -0.36 -26.08
N ARG A 110 0.77 0.73 -25.78
CA ARG A 110 -0.70 0.66 -25.63
C ARG A 110 -1.42 0.16 -26.89
N ASN A 111 -0.91 0.49 -28.07
CA ASN A 111 -1.50 0.06 -29.33
C ASN A 111 -1.06 -1.35 -29.73
N SER A 112 0.21 -1.69 -29.51
CA SER A 112 0.77 -3.00 -29.90
C SER A 112 0.37 -4.12 -28.97
N VAL A 113 0.16 -3.84 -27.67
CA VAL A 113 -0.27 -4.86 -26.70
C VAL A 113 -1.64 -5.44 -27.05
N ARG A 114 -2.53 -4.65 -27.66
CA ARG A 114 -3.84 -5.14 -28.11
C ARG A 114 -3.69 -6.23 -29.17
N GLY A 115 -2.89 -5.98 -30.21
CA GLY A 115 -2.60 -6.99 -31.24
C GLY A 115 -1.83 -8.20 -30.71
N TRP A 116 -0.93 -7.98 -29.75
CA TRP A 116 -0.23 -9.07 -29.06
C TRP A 116 -1.19 -9.98 -28.27
N ILE A 117 -2.22 -9.42 -27.63
CA ILE A 117 -3.27 -10.21 -26.96
C ILE A 117 -4.09 -11.01 -27.98
N GLU A 118 -4.41 -10.45 -29.14
CA GLU A 118 -5.12 -11.17 -30.21
C GLU A 118 -4.32 -12.39 -30.69
N GLU A 119 -3.00 -12.24 -30.87
CA GLU A 119 -2.10 -13.32 -31.29
C GLU A 119 -1.97 -14.42 -30.23
N HIS A 120 -1.94 -14.06 -28.94
CA HIS A 120 -1.72 -14.98 -27.82
C HIS A 120 -2.96 -15.20 -26.96
N HIS A 121 -4.14 -14.98 -27.55
CA HIS A 121 -5.41 -14.94 -26.81
C HIS A 121 -5.66 -16.21 -25.98
N LYS A 122 -5.43 -17.38 -26.58
CA LYS A 122 -5.72 -18.67 -25.94
C LYS A 122 -4.85 -18.89 -24.71
N GLU A 123 -3.56 -18.57 -24.80
CA GLU A 123 -2.62 -18.69 -23.70
C GLU A 123 -2.98 -17.71 -22.57
N LEU A 124 -3.30 -16.46 -22.91
CA LEU A 124 -3.66 -15.42 -21.94
C LEU A 124 -5.01 -15.67 -21.26
N GLU A 125 -6.02 -16.09 -22.01
CA GLU A 125 -7.33 -16.48 -21.46
C GLU A 125 -7.15 -17.56 -20.41
N GLN A 126 -6.39 -18.63 -20.72
CA GLN A 126 -6.12 -19.70 -19.77
C GLN A 126 -5.31 -19.23 -18.56
N LEU A 127 -4.39 -18.29 -18.75
CA LEU A 127 -3.59 -17.74 -17.66
C LEU A 127 -4.45 -16.90 -16.71
N PHE A 128 -5.31 -16.04 -17.27
CA PHE A 128 -6.20 -15.15 -16.50
C PHE A 128 -7.28 -15.96 -15.78
N PHE A 129 -7.86 -16.95 -16.45
CA PHE A 129 -8.83 -17.85 -15.82
C PHE A 129 -8.20 -18.64 -14.67
N ALA A 130 -6.98 -19.15 -14.86
CA ALA A 130 -6.27 -19.86 -13.80
C ALA A 130 -5.87 -18.94 -12.63
N ALA A 131 -5.58 -17.65 -12.88
CA ALA A 131 -5.36 -16.65 -11.81
C ALA A 131 -6.66 -16.39 -11.02
N PHE A 132 -7.78 -16.23 -11.72
CA PHE A 132 -9.10 -16.06 -11.11
C PHE A 132 -9.50 -17.24 -10.20
N GLN A 133 -9.02 -18.45 -10.52
CA GLN A 133 -9.27 -19.68 -9.77
C GLN A 133 -8.16 -20.08 -8.77
N ALA A 134 -7.05 -19.36 -8.71
CA ALA A 134 -5.91 -19.76 -7.90
C ALA A 134 -6.27 -19.81 -6.41
N THR A 135 -5.92 -20.86 -5.68
CA THR A 135 -6.23 -20.96 -4.23
C THR A 135 -4.99 -21.16 -3.37
N SER A 136 -3.84 -21.35 -4.00
CA SER A 136 -2.60 -21.66 -3.31
C SER A 136 -1.41 -20.94 -3.93
N ILE A 137 -0.32 -20.82 -3.17
CA ILE A 137 0.96 -20.34 -3.71
C ILE A 137 1.49 -21.25 -4.82
N GLY A 138 1.16 -22.54 -4.78
CA GLY A 138 1.52 -23.52 -5.80
C GLY A 138 0.88 -23.21 -7.16
N ASP A 139 -0.39 -22.78 -7.16
CA ASP A 139 -1.08 -22.38 -8.39
C ASP A 139 -0.43 -21.12 -8.98
N ARG A 140 -0.13 -20.14 -8.13
CA ARG A 140 0.53 -18.89 -8.53
C ARG A 140 1.93 -19.12 -9.09
N ARG A 141 2.71 -20.05 -8.52
CA ARG A 141 4.01 -20.47 -9.09
C ARG A 141 3.87 -21.07 -10.50
N LYS A 142 2.83 -21.88 -10.75
CA LYS A 142 2.57 -22.42 -12.09
C LYS A 142 2.21 -21.32 -13.09
N LEU A 143 1.45 -20.31 -12.67
CA LEU A 143 1.11 -19.15 -13.50
C LEU A 143 2.38 -18.39 -13.91
N ILE A 144 3.29 -18.12 -12.97
CA ILE A 144 4.56 -17.45 -13.26
C ILE A 144 5.43 -18.24 -14.21
N ALA A 145 5.55 -19.56 -14.01
CA ALA A 145 6.33 -20.40 -14.93
C ALA A 145 5.76 -20.37 -16.36
N ARG A 146 4.43 -20.28 -16.52
CA ARG A 146 3.79 -20.11 -17.84
C ARG A 146 4.03 -18.73 -18.42
N LEU A 147 3.93 -17.68 -17.60
CA LEU A 147 4.18 -16.30 -18.00
C LEU A 147 5.62 -16.10 -18.51
N GLU A 148 6.60 -16.73 -17.85
CA GLU A 148 8.01 -16.68 -18.22
C GLU A 148 8.30 -17.23 -19.63
N CYS A 149 7.40 -18.06 -20.17
CA CYS A 149 7.50 -18.59 -21.54
C CYS A 149 6.83 -17.71 -22.60
N LEU A 150 6.11 -16.64 -22.22
CA LEU A 150 5.46 -15.77 -23.20
C LEU A 150 6.49 -14.89 -23.93
N PRO A 151 6.28 -14.62 -25.23
CA PRO A 151 7.16 -13.72 -25.95
C PRO A 151 7.01 -12.27 -25.44
N GLY A 152 8.04 -11.47 -25.65
CA GLY A 152 7.97 -10.04 -25.34
C GLY A 152 6.97 -9.30 -26.23
N ILE A 153 6.43 -8.20 -25.71
CA ILE A 153 5.47 -7.34 -26.41
C ILE A 153 6.25 -6.34 -27.27
N PRO A 154 6.05 -6.31 -28.60
CA PRO A 154 6.77 -5.39 -29.48
C PRO A 154 6.31 -3.96 -29.29
N LYS A 155 7.23 -2.99 -29.44
CA LYS A 155 6.89 -1.57 -29.48
C LYS A 155 6.29 -1.22 -30.84
N ALA A 156 5.20 -0.44 -30.86
CA ALA A 156 4.42 -0.20 -32.09
C ALA A 156 5.25 0.30 -33.28
N ASN A 157 6.22 1.19 -33.05
CA ASN A 157 7.06 1.78 -34.10
C ASN A 157 8.46 1.15 -34.19
N HIS A 158 8.80 0.20 -33.31
CA HIS A 158 10.11 -0.42 -33.19
C HIS A 158 9.94 -1.89 -32.77
N PRO A 159 9.48 -2.78 -33.68
CA PRO A 159 9.15 -4.16 -33.33
C PRO A 159 10.32 -4.97 -32.72
N GLU A 160 11.56 -4.55 -32.95
CA GLU A 160 12.76 -5.11 -32.36
C GLU A 160 12.92 -4.78 -30.87
N GLN A 161 12.27 -3.73 -30.38
CA GLN A 161 12.25 -3.36 -28.97
C GLN A 161 11.09 -4.07 -28.27
N LEU A 162 11.43 -5.09 -27.49
CA LEU A 162 10.46 -5.91 -26.77
C LEU A 162 10.37 -5.48 -25.30
N MET A 163 9.15 -5.21 -24.84
CA MET A 163 8.85 -5.15 -23.41
C MET A 163 8.63 -6.56 -22.89
N LYS A 164 9.12 -6.85 -21.68
CA LYS A 164 8.88 -8.15 -21.06
C LYS A 164 7.38 -8.35 -20.75
N ALA A 165 6.87 -9.55 -20.97
CA ALA A 165 5.44 -9.85 -20.83
C ALA A 165 4.93 -9.61 -19.41
N GLU A 166 5.76 -9.88 -18.39
CA GLU A 166 5.41 -9.71 -16.98
C GLU A 166 5.06 -8.25 -16.63
N TYR A 167 5.57 -7.26 -17.36
CA TYR A 167 5.27 -5.85 -17.11
C TYR A 167 3.82 -5.49 -17.46
N PHE A 168 3.21 -6.26 -18.37
CA PHE A 168 1.80 -6.13 -18.73
C PHE A 168 0.92 -7.11 -17.94
N VAL A 169 1.37 -8.35 -17.78
CA VAL A 169 0.53 -9.43 -17.30
C VAL A 169 0.43 -9.47 -15.77
N THR A 170 1.49 -9.18 -15.02
CA THR A 170 1.44 -9.28 -13.54
C THR A 170 0.41 -8.34 -12.87
N PRO A 171 0.17 -7.09 -13.35
CA PRO A 171 -0.96 -6.28 -12.87
C PRO A 171 -2.34 -6.94 -13.07
N ALA A 172 -2.53 -7.66 -14.18
CA ALA A 172 -3.77 -8.38 -14.44
C ALA A 172 -3.90 -9.61 -13.52
N LEU A 173 -2.81 -10.36 -13.32
CA LEU A 173 -2.80 -11.51 -12.41
C LEU A 173 -3.07 -11.07 -10.95
N PHE A 174 -2.43 -9.99 -10.49
CA PHE A 174 -2.76 -9.35 -9.21
C PHE A 174 -4.25 -9.02 -9.10
N SER A 175 -4.83 -8.42 -10.13
CA SER A 175 -6.23 -7.97 -10.11
C SER A 175 -7.24 -9.12 -10.18
N LEU A 176 -6.81 -10.31 -10.63
CA LEU A 176 -7.65 -11.51 -10.71
C LEU A 176 -7.49 -12.42 -9.49
N ASP A 177 -6.35 -12.33 -8.81
CA ASP A 177 -5.99 -13.22 -7.72
C ASP A 177 -6.96 -13.10 -6.53
N PRO A 178 -7.53 -14.21 -6.02
CA PRO A 178 -8.62 -14.11 -5.06
C PRO A 178 -8.22 -13.64 -3.67
N ASP A 179 -6.96 -13.88 -3.30
CA ASP A 179 -6.41 -13.56 -1.98
C ASP A 179 -5.42 -12.39 -2.04
N VAL A 180 -5.26 -11.75 -3.20
CA VAL A 180 -4.32 -10.66 -3.45
C VAL A 180 -2.88 -11.06 -3.06
N CYS A 181 -2.48 -12.31 -3.29
CA CYS A 181 -1.15 -12.83 -2.97
C CYS A 181 -0.21 -12.86 -4.19
N PHE A 182 -0.57 -12.22 -5.31
CA PHE A 182 0.22 -12.21 -6.53
C PHE A 182 0.99 -10.88 -6.65
N PRO A 183 2.29 -10.80 -6.32
CA PRO A 183 3.05 -9.55 -6.35
C PRO A 183 3.14 -8.93 -7.75
N LEU A 184 3.20 -7.60 -7.82
CA LEU A 184 3.53 -6.90 -9.06
C LEU A 184 5.03 -7.07 -9.37
N ILE A 185 5.34 -7.58 -10.56
CA ILE A 185 6.71 -7.70 -11.07
C ILE A 185 6.76 -7.01 -12.43
N ASN A 186 7.03 -5.71 -12.40
CA ASN A 186 7.00 -4.85 -13.57
C ASN A 186 8.21 -3.90 -13.64
N GLY A 187 8.26 -3.08 -14.68
CA GLY A 187 9.36 -2.14 -14.93
C GLY A 187 9.36 -0.87 -14.07
N ASN A 188 8.46 -0.73 -13.09
CA ASN A 188 8.45 0.45 -12.21
C ASN A 188 9.72 0.48 -11.35
N GLU A 189 10.28 1.68 -11.18
CA GLU A 189 11.55 1.88 -10.46
C GLU A 189 11.51 1.32 -9.04
N TRP A 190 10.42 1.53 -8.31
CA TRP A 190 10.28 1.05 -6.95
C TRP A 190 10.22 -0.49 -6.88
N VAL A 191 9.57 -1.17 -7.84
CA VAL A 191 9.59 -2.65 -7.94
C VAL A 191 11.03 -3.12 -8.17
N GLN A 192 11.74 -2.47 -9.09
CA GLN A 192 13.13 -2.81 -9.37
C GLN A 192 14.01 -2.60 -8.13
N ASN A 193 13.79 -1.55 -7.35
CA ASN A 193 14.49 -1.32 -6.09
C ASN A 193 14.22 -2.41 -5.05
N VAL A 194 12.98 -2.90 -4.94
CA VAL A 194 12.65 -4.05 -4.08
C VAL A 194 13.40 -5.29 -4.56
N LEU A 195 13.38 -5.61 -5.86
CA LEU A 195 14.10 -6.75 -6.41
C LEU A 195 15.62 -6.66 -6.21
N VAL A 196 16.19 -5.44 -6.29
CA VAL A 196 17.61 -5.18 -5.98
C VAL A 196 17.87 -5.50 -4.52
N SER A 197 17.03 -5.01 -3.60
CA SER A 197 17.18 -5.22 -2.16
C SER A 197 17.08 -6.70 -1.77
N LEU A 198 16.27 -7.47 -2.51
CA LEU A 198 16.13 -8.92 -2.37
C LEU A 198 17.23 -9.70 -3.10
N ASN A 199 18.15 -9.03 -3.80
CA ASN A 199 19.23 -9.63 -4.58
C ASN A 199 18.77 -10.66 -5.63
N VAL A 200 17.64 -10.39 -6.29
CA VAL A 200 17.05 -11.26 -7.32
C VAL A 200 16.92 -10.58 -8.69
N VAL A 201 17.47 -9.38 -8.86
CA VAL A 201 17.53 -8.73 -10.18
C VAL A 201 18.33 -9.59 -11.15
N GLY A 202 17.79 -9.77 -12.35
CA GLY A 202 18.40 -10.60 -13.40
C GLY A 202 18.21 -12.10 -13.21
N SER A 203 17.61 -12.55 -12.10
CA SER A 203 17.18 -13.94 -11.95
C SER A 203 15.91 -14.23 -12.76
N SER A 204 15.52 -15.51 -12.85
CA SER A 204 14.27 -15.94 -13.49
C SER A 204 13.05 -15.26 -12.88
N LEU A 205 11.97 -15.11 -13.66
CA LEU A 205 10.72 -14.54 -13.17
C LEU A 205 10.17 -15.37 -12.00
N SER A 206 10.34 -16.70 -12.07
CA SER A 206 10.02 -17.63 -10.99
C SER A 206 10.75 -17.32 -9.68
N ASN A 207 12.03 -16.95 -9.73
CA ASN A 207 12.81 -16.61 -8.53
C ASN A 207 12.41 -15.24 -7.98
N GLN A 208 12.16 -14.25 -8.85
CA GLN A 208 11.66 -12.93 -8.46
C GLN A 208 10.31 -13.05 -7.74
N PHE A 209 9.39 -13.85 -8.29
CA PHE A 209 8.11 -14.13 -7.67
C PHE A 209 8.25 -14.81 -6.31
N ALA A 210 9.12 -15.81 -6.19
CA ALA A 210 9.33 -16.52 -4.94
C ALA A 210 9.85 -15.58 -3.84
N ALA A 211 10.78 -14.68 -4.18
CA ALA A 211 11.34 -13.71 -3.24
C ALA A 211 10.28 -12.69 -2.79
N MET A 212 9.56 -12.06 -3.73
CA MET A 212 8.51 -11.09 -3.39
C MET A 212 7.35 -11.72 -2.61
N SER A 213 6.89 -12.91 -3.01
CA SER A 213 5.83 -13.62 -2.29
C SER A 213 6.26 -14.03 -0.89
N GLY A 214 7.55 -14.22 -0.64
CA GLY A 214 8.09 -14.51 0.69
C GLY A 214 8.02 -13.34 1.67
N MET A 215 7.77 -12.11 1.18
CA MET A 215 7.53 -10.94 2.03
C MET A 215 6.08 -10.89 2.53
N ILE A 216 5.15 -11.55 1.83
CA ILE A 216 3.73 -11.57 2.19
C ILE A 216 3.54 -12.49 3.39
N GLY A 217 2.87 -11.98 4.43
CA GLY A 217 2.69 -12.63 5.73
C GLY A 217 3.76 -12.29 6.77
N GLU A 218 4.79 -11.53 6.40
CA GLU A 218 5.86 -11.09 7.30
C GLU A 218 5.71 -9.60 7.63
N SER A 219 6.13 -9.20 8.84
CA SER A 219 6.26 -7.79 9.25
C SER A 219 5.05 -6.90 8.95
N GLY A 220 3.84 -7.46 9.09
CA GLY A 220 2.57 -6.75 8.88
C GLY A 220 2.11 -6.63 7.43
N ILE A 221 2.90 -7.09 6.44
CA ILE A 221 2.50 -7.15 5.03
C ILE A 221 1.49 -8.29 4.88
N SER A 222 0.21 -7.96 4.75
CA SER A 222 -0.86 -8.97 4.73
C SER A 222 -1.07 -9.56 3.35
N ASP A 223 -0.87 -8.76 2.31
CA ASP A 223 -1.10 -9.11 0.92
C ASP A 223 -0.12 -8.38 -0.03
N ALA A 224 -0.28 -8.59 -1.33
CA ALA A 224 0.54 -7.98 -2.36
C ALA A 224 0.29 -6.46 -2.50
N ALA A 225 -0.85 -5.94 -2.05
CA ALA A 225 -1.14 -4.51 -2.10
C ALA A 225 -0.35 -3.76 -1.02
N ASP A 226 -0.25 -4.35 0.19
CA ASP A 226 0.66 -3.86 1.23
C ASP A 226 2.11 -3.89 0.76
N LEU A 227 2.52 -4.97 0.09
CA LEU A 227 3.88 -5.10 -0.46
C LEU A 227 4.18 -4.02 -1.50
N ASP A 228 3.23 -3.72 -2.38
CA ASP A 228 3.34 -2.66 -3.39
C ASP A 228 3.55 -1.29 -2.72
N GLN A 229 2.73 -0.98 -1.70
CA GLN A 229 2.82 0.26 -0.94
C GLN A 229 4.15 0.39 -0.18
N VAL A 230 4.61 -0.68 0.48
CA VAL A 230 5.93 -0.73 1.12
C VAL A 230 7.02 -0.49 0.08
N GLY A 231 6.96 -1.16 -1.06
CA GLY A 231 7.91 -0.99 -2.14
C GLY A 231 7.98 0.46 -2.65
N ARG A 232 6.82 1.11 -2.86
CA ARG A 232 6.75 2.51 -3.30
C ARG A 232 7.38 3.49 -2.31
N ALA A 233 7.08 3.33 -1.03
CA ALA A 233 7.50 4.28 0.00
C ALA A 233 8.92 4.04 0.53
N MET A 234 9.38 2.78 0.52
CA MET A 234 10.67 2.39 1.10
C MET A 234 11.73 2.11 0.04
N GLY A 235 11.33 1.76 -1.19
CA GLY A 235 12.27 1.43 -2.27
C GLY A 235 13.25 0.32 -1.84
N ARG A 236 14.53 0.68 -1.71
CA ARG A 236 15.59 -0.27 -1.32
C ARG A 236 15.51 -0.68 0.15
N ASP A 237 14.88 0.13 0.99
CA ASP A 237 14.73 -0.15 2.43
C ASP A 237 13.57 -1.10 2.71
N ALA A 238 12.85 -1.57 1.68
CA ALA A 238 11.85 -2.63 1.81
C ALA A 238 12.45 -3.92 2.40
N VAL A 239 13.76 -4.13 2.28
CA VAL A 239 14.48 -5.24 2.93
C VAL A 239 14.37 -5.21 4.45
N ASP A 240 14.12 -4.06 5.07
CA ASP A 240 13.93 -3.94 6.52
C ASP A 240 12.66 -4.64 7.02
N PHE A 241 11.73 -4.99 6.11
CA PHE A 241 10.53 -5.77 6.40
C PHE A 241 10.76 -7.28 6.23
N VAL A 242 11.92 -7.70 5.73
CA VAL A 242 12.16 -9.07 5.30
C VAL A 242 13.11 -9.78 6.25
N ARG A 243 12.72 -10.99 6.64
CA ARG A 243 13.64 -11.92 7.29
C ARG A 243 14.57 -12.52 6.26
N THR A 244 15.87 -12.32 6.43
CA THR A 244 16.89 -13.03 5.66
C THR A 244 17.57 -14.08 6.55
N SER A 245 18.45 -14.90 5.95
CA SER A 245 19.25 -15.86 6.72
C SER A 245 20.20 -15.19 7.72
N THR A 246 20.50 -13.90 7.54
CA THR A 246 21.49 -13.15 8.33
C THR A 246 20.91 -11.97 9.11
N ARG A 247 19.66 -11.56 8.83
CA ARG A 247 19.05 -10.36 9.42
C ARG A 247 17.57 -10.60 9.72
N ALA A 248 17.15 -10.23 10.94
CA ALA A 248 15.74 -10.14 11.30
C ALA A 248 15.13 -8.83 10.77
N PRO A 249 13.81 -8.78 10.49
CA PRO A 249 13.13 -7.53 10.17
C PRO A 249 13.38 -6.47 11.26
N THR A 250 13.56 -5.22 10.85
CA THR A 250 13.75 -4.08 11.75
C THR A 250 12.58 -3.09 11.69
N LYS A 251 11.68 -3.25 10.71
CA LYS A 251 10.49 -2.43 10.51
C LYS A 251 9.30 -3.32 10.21
N ARG A 252 8.10 -2.85 10.54
CA ARG A 252 6.83 -3.52 10.22
C ARG A 252 5.72 -2.51 9.99
N LEU A 253 4.67 -2.91 9.27
CA LEU A 253 3.48 -2.08 9.12
C LEU A 253 2.79 -1.94 10.48
N LEU A 254 2.44 -0.70 10.83
CA LEU A 254 1.75 -0.41 12.08
C LEU A 254 0.36 -1.09 12.07
N ALA A 255 0.14 -1.98 13.02
CA ALA A 255 -1.13 -2.66 13.18
C ALA A 255 -1.93 -2.10 14.37
N ARG A 256 -3.27 -2.18 14.29
CA ARG A 256 -4.11 -1.86 15.44
C ARG A 256 -3.72 -2.73 16.63
N LYS A 257 -3.44 -2.08 17.75
CA LYS A 257 -3.06 -2.73 19.01
C LYS A 257 -4.29 -3.14 19.79
N ASP A 258 -4.29 -4.33 20.38
CA ASP A 258 -5.39 -4.79 21.21
C ASP A 258 -5.53 -3.89 22.46
N THR A 259 -6.76 -3.45 22.73
CA THR A 259 -7.11 -2.60 23.87
C THR A 259 -7.89 -3.36 24.96
N LYS A 260 -8.25 -4.63 24.68
CA LYS A 260 -9.10 -5.50 25.51
C LYS A 260 -8.35 -6.73 26.05
N THR A 261 -7.42 -7.32 25.29
CA THR A 261 -6.77 -8.59 25.66
C THR A 261 -5.34 -8.39 26.16
N VAL A 262 -5.01 -9.07 27.27
CA VAL A 262 -3.74 -8.97 28.01
C VAL A 262 -2.88 -10.20 27.76
N THR A 263 -2.61 -10.55 26.50
CA THR A 263 -1.51 -11.48 26.20
C THR A 263 -0.19 -10.72 26.17
N GLN A 264 0.90 -11.40 26.53
CA GLN A 264 2.25 -10.84 26.72
C GLN A 264 2.73 -10.04 25.50
N LEU A 265 2.40 -8.75 25.47
CA LEU A 265 3.02 -7.76 24.61
C LEU A 265 4.14 -7.10 25.41
N SER A 266 5.34 -7.10 24.82
CA SER A 266 6.51 -6.39 25.34
C SER A 266 6.16 -4.90 25.44
N LEU A 267 6.27 -4.36 26.65
CA LEU A 267 6.46 -2.93 26.79
C LEU A 267 7.87 -2.67 26.31
N LYS A 268 7.98 -1.92 25.23
CA LYS A 268 9.25 -1.73 24.52
C LYS A 268 10.29 -0.96 25.36
N ASP A 269 9.88 -0.16 26.35
CA ASP A 269 10.82 0.65 27.17
C ASP A 269 10.55 0.72 28.69
N GLU A 270 9.86 -0.25 29.30
CA GLU A 270 9.53 -0.14 30.75
C GLU A 270 10.62 -0.67 31.72
N SER A 271 11.89 -0.70 31.32
CA SER A 271 12.98 -0.99 32.27
C SER A 271 13.29 0.17 33.23
N ASP A 272 12.86 1.40 32.95
CA ASP A 272 13.48 2.58 33.58
C ASP A 272 12.63 3.38 34.57
N VAL A 273 11.45 2.88 34.99
CA VAL A 273 10.78 3.42 36.19
C VAL A 273 10.17 2.29 37.03
N ASP A 274 10.97 1.76 37.95
CA ASP A 274 10.62 0.72 38.93
C ASP A 274 9.63 1.16 40.03
N VAL A 275 8.76 2.15 39.76
CA VAL A 275 7.87 2.73 40.78
C VAL A 275 6.38 2.54 40.47
N ILE A 276 6.00 2.05 39.29
CA ILE A 276 4.59 1.87 38.94
C ILE A 276 4.17 0.42 39.23
N SER A 277 3.28 0.27 40.24
CA SER A 277 2.59 -0.99 40.53
C SER A 277 2.05 -1.66 39.25
N ARG A 278 1.95 -3.00 39.23
CA ARG A 278 1.43 -3.76 38.08
C ARG A 278 0.09 -3.23 37.52
N SER A 279 -0.70 -2.54 38.34
CA SER A 279 -1.97 -1.91 37.94
C SER A 279 -1.78 -0.60 37.17
N GLY A 280 -0.82 0.25 37.54
CA GLY A 280 -0.53 1.49 36.82
C GLY A 280 0.08 1.24 35.44
N LYS A 281 0.98 0.26 35.32
CA LYS A 281 1.57 -0.18 34.04
C LYS A 281 0.48 -0.63 33.04
N ARG A 282 -0.61 -1.22 33.52
CA ARG A 282 -1.76 -1.61 32.69
C ARG A 282 -2.54 -0.42 32.15
N VAL A 283 -2.78 0.60 32.98
CA VAL A 283 -3.52 1.81 32.59
C VAL A 283 -2.71 2.60 31.56
N HIS A 284 -1.41 2.81 31.81
CA HIS A 284 -0.52 3.51 30.89
C HIS A 284 -0.43 2.80 29.53
N ARG A 285 -0.29 1.47 29.51
CA ARG A 285 -0.26 0.68 28.28
C ARG A 285 -1.56 0.78 27.49
N ARG A 286 -2.70 0.66 28.17
CA ARG A 286 -4.01 0.77 27.52
C ARG A 286 -4.20 2.14 26.89
N LEU A 287 -3.85 3.21 27.60
CA LEU A 287 -3.95 4.57 27.09
C LEU A 287 -3.01 4.80 25.91
N HIS A 288 -1.76 4.34 25.99
CA HIS A 288 -0.83 4.38 24.86
C HIS A 288 -1.41 3.68 23.63
N ASN A 289 -1.89 2.43 23.75
CA ASN A 289 -2.50 1.70 22.63
C ASN A 289 -3.74 2.43 22.08
N GLN A 290 -4.55 3.03 22.95
CA GLN A 290 -5.71 3.82 22.53
C GLN A 290 -5.29 5.05 21.72
N LEU A 291 -4.25 5.76 22.14
CA LEU A 291 -3.71 6.91 21.42
C LEU A 291 -3.11 6.50 20.08
N THR A 292 -2.28 5.46 20.05
CA THR A 292 -1.72 4.95 18.78
C THR A 292 -2.81 4.48 17.82
N ASN A 293 -3.85 3.79 18.31
CA ASN A 293 -4.98 3.39 17.47
C ASN A 293 -5.79 4.59 16.96
N ALA A 294 -6.00 5.61 17.78
CA ALA A 294 -6.69 6.83 17.34
C ALA A 294 -5.86 7.59 16.29
N PHE A 295 -4.53 7.60 16.46
CA PHE A 295 -3.61 8.18 15.48
C PHE A 295 -3.62 7.41 14.15
N LEU A 296 -3.62 6.07 14.21
CA LEU A 296 -3.76 5.21 13.04
C LEU A 296 -5.03 5.53 12.26
N ASP A 297 -6.15 5.79 12.95
CA ASP A 297 -7.44 6.08 12.32
C ASP A 297 -7.44 7.44 11.61
N VAL A 298 -6.78 8.45 12.17
CA VAL A 298 -6.63 9.77 11.52
C VAL A 298 -5.66 9.70 10.33
N MET A 299 -4.69 8.80 10.37
CA MET A 299 -3.62 8.69 9.37
C MET A 299 -3.84 7.55 8.38
N GLU A 300 -5.09 7.14 8.14
CA GLU A 300 -5.42 5.96 7.32
C GLU A 300 -4.96 6.06 5.86
N ASP A 301 -4.74 7.28 5.37
CA ASP A 301 -4.25 7.57 4.02
C ASP A 301 -2.72 7.54 3.89
N TYR A 302 -2.01 7.39 5.00
CA TYR A 302 -0.54 7.37 5.04
C TYR A 302 0.00 5.94 5.21
N LEU A 303 1.25 5.74 4.78
CA LEU A 303 1.98 4.55 5.17
C LEU A 303 2.55 4.73 6.57
N LEU A 304 2.09 3.89 7.50
CA LEU A 304 2.49 3.90 8.90
C LEU A 304 3.37 2.69 9.21
N ILE A 305 4.54 2.96 9.76
CA ILE A 305 5.55 1.95 10.09
C ILE A 305 5.84 2.02 11.59
N GLU A 306 6.08 0.88 12.23
CA GLU A 306 6.65 0.82 13.60
C GLU A 306 8.01 0.10 13.58
N GLY A 307 8.87 0.44 14.55
CA GLY A 307 10.18 -0.18 14.71
C GLY A 307 10.06 -1.57 15.34
N ASP A 308 10.76 -2.56 14.80
CA ASP A 308 10.66 -3.98 15.25
C ASP A 308 11.99 -4.58 15.71
N SER A 309 13.09 -3.80 15.70
CA SER A 309 14.39 -4.22 16.23
C SER A 309 14.61 -3.76 17.66
N GLU A 310 15.27 -4.56 18.49
CA GLU A 310 15.58 -4.21 19.91
C GLU A 310 16.28 -2.85 20.07
N ASP A 311 17.16 -2.48 19.13
CA ASP A 311 17.91 -1.21 19.16
C ASP A 311 17.11 0.01 18.65
N CYS A 312 15.94 -0.20 18.05
CA CYS A 312 15.15 0.85 17.40
C CYS A 312 13.66 0.49 17.37
N MET A 313 12.96 0.83 18.44
CA MET A 313 11.58 0.43 18.71
C MET A 313 10.61 1.62 18.72
N PHE A 314 10.74 2.51 17.74
CA PHE A 314 9.86 3.67 17.62
C PHE A 314 8.39 3.28 17.42
N ASP A 315 7.50 4.14 17.92
CA ASP A 315 6.06 3.89 17.89
C ASP A 315 5.45 4.03 16.50
N VAL A 316 5.67 5.16 15.82
CA VAL A 316 5.10 5.43 14.49
C VAL A 316 6.06 6.27 13.65
N LEU A 317 6.32 5.82 12.42
CA LEU A 317 6.93 6.60 11.35
C LEU A 317 5.88 6.79 10.25
N VAL A 318 5.49 8.04 10.00
CA VAL A 318 4.55 8.43 8.93
C VAL A 318 5.36 8.80 7.70
N LYS A 319 5.24 8.03 6.63
CA LYS A 319 6.02 8.26 5.41
C LYS A 319 5.44 9.41 4.58
N ASN A 320 6.30 10.29 4.08
CA ASN A 320 5.93 11.40 3.18
C ASN A 320 4.73 12.21 3.69
N TYR A 321 4.75 12.61 4.96
CA TYR A 321 3.57 13.13 5.65
C TYR A 321 3.10 14.50 5.13
N ASP A 322 4.00 15.26 4.49
CA ASP A 322 3.76 16.60 3.94
C ASP A 322 3.71 16.63 2.39
N GLY A 323 3.94 15.50 1.74
CA GLY A 323 4.01 15.42 0.27
C GLY A 323 5.35 15.86 -0.34
N GLU A 324 6.32 16.30 0.47
CA GLU A 324 7.65 16.76 0.04
C GLU A 324 8.76 15.73 0.30
N LYS A 325 8.38 14.47 0.53
CA LYS A 325 9.22 13.31 0.87
C LYS A 325 9.81 13.34 2.27
N ASN A 326 9.32 14.20 3.15
CA ASN A 326 9.72 14.19 4.55
C ASN A 326 8.93 13.12 5.32
N ASP A 327 9.60 12.38 6.19
CA ASP A 327 8.96 11.40 7.07
C ASP A 327 8.80 12.00 8.47
N LEU A 328 7.67 11.75 9.13
CA LEU A 328 7.42 12.20 10.49
C LEU A 328 7.56 11.05 11.47
N LEU A 329 8.50 11.15 12.40
CA LEU A 329 8.67 10.21 13.49
C LEU A 329 7.86 10.68 14.71
N VAL A 330 6.94 9.84 15.21
CA VAL A 330 6.05 10.15 16.31
C VAL A 330 6.26 9.18 17.48
N GLU A 331 6.51 9.74 18.66
CA GLU A 331 6.60 9.00 19.92
C GLU A 331 5.33 9.22 20.75
N THR A 332 4.70 8.14 21.23
CA THR A 332 3.41 8.21 21.95
C THR A 332 3.62 8.08 23.46
N LYS A 333 3.25 9.11 24.23
CA LYS A 333 3.24 9.05 25.70
C LYS A 333 1.83 9.01 26.25
N SER A 334 1.63 8.22 27.31
CA SER A 334 0.36 8.11 28.02
C SER A 334 0.14 9.18 29.09
N THR A 335 1.02 10.19 29.16
CA THR A 335 0.96 11.28 30.13
C THR A 335 1.63 12.52 29.58
N THR A 336 1.17 13.69 30.02
CA THR A 336 1.75 15.01 29.76
C THR A 336 2.83 15.42 30.76
N ASN A 337 3.30 14.49 31.62
CA ASN A 337 4.33 14.80 32.61
C ASN A 337 5.66 15.17 31.92
N SER A 338 6.27 16.29 32.33
CA SER A 338 7.50 16.82 31.73
C SER A 338 8.69 15.84 31.72
N ALA A 339 8.77 14.91 32.69
CA ALA A 339 9.81 13.88 32.68
C ALA A 339 9.64 12.89 31.51
N ASN A 340 8.39 12.48 31.23
CA ASN A 340 8.08 11.61 30.09
C ASN A 340 8.26 12.34 28.76
N ILE A 341 7.94 13.64 28.72
CA ILE A 341 8.18 14.48 27.54
C ILE A 341 9.68 14.57 27.24
N ARG A 342 10.52 14.88 28.24
CA ARG A 342 11.98 14.92 28.05
C ARG A 342 12.56 13.58 27.59
N MET A 343 12.02 12.47 28.11
CA MET A 343 12.42 11.12 27.69
C MET A 343 12.04 10.86 26.23
N ALA A 344 10.82 11.23 25.83
CA ALA A 344 10.35 11.13 24.45
C ALA A 344 11.26 11.88 23.47
N VAL A 345 11.71 13.09 23.84
CA VAL A 345 12.68 13.87 23.05
C VAL A 345 13.98 13.08 22.82
N GLY A 346 14.55 12.49 23.88
CA GLY A 346 15.76 11.69 23.75
C GLY A 346 15.57 10.45 22.86
N GLN A 347 14.44 9.76 23.01
CA GLN A 347 14.08 8.61 22.18
C GLN A 347 13.93 8.99 20.71
N LEU A 348 13.20 10.07 20.41
CA LEU A 348 12.98 10.53 19.04
C LEU A 348 14.29 10.80 18.30
N TYR A 349 15.21 11.57 18.90
CA TYR A 349 16.51 11.83 18.27
C TYR A 349 17.36 10.56 18.13
N HIS A 350 17.34 9.68 19.13
CA HIS A 350 18.06 8.42 19.06
C HIS A 350 17.53 7.55 17.92
N TYR A 351 16.22 7.36 17.84
CA TYR A 351 15.60 6.56 16.79
C TYR A 351 15.84 7.17 15.41
N TRP A 352 15.69 8.49 15.26
CA TRP A 352 15.95 9.20 14.01
C TRP A 352 17.38 8.97 13.52
N TYR A 353 18.36 9.08 14.42
CA TYR A 353 19.75 8.78 14.13
C TYR A 353 19.95 7.31 13.71
N VAL A 354 19.35 6.35 14.44
CA VAL A 354 19.50 4.91 14.16
C VAL A 354 18.88 4.51 12.82
N ILE A 355 17.76 5.13 12.41
CA ILE A 355 17.15 4.88 11.10
C ILE A 355 17.84 5.63 9.95
N GLY A 356 18.92 6.37 10.24
CA GLY A 356 19.73 7.07 9.24
C GLY A 356 19.16 8.40 8.77
N GLY A 357 18.26 9.01 9.55
CA GLY A 357 17.74 10.34 9.25
C GLY A 357 18.78 11.44 9.49
N ASP A 358 18.73 12.51 8.69
CA ASP A 358 19.55 13.70 8.92
C ASP A 358 18.97 14.49 10.09
N VAL A 359 19.79 14.72 11.13
CA VAL A 359 19.36 15.41 12.35
C VAL A 359 18.92 16.85 12.05
N ASP A 360 19.53 17.48 11.05
CA ASP A 360 19.22 18.87 10.66
C ASP A 360 17.89 18.98 9.90
N GLU A 361 17.37 17.85 9.38
CA GLU A 361 16.10 17.72 8.67
C GLU A 361 15.14 16.79 9.43
N ALA A 362 15.26 16.73 10.76
CA ALA A 362 14.47 15.82 11.58
C ALA A 362 13.05 16.34 11.79
N HIS A 363 12.05 15.59 11.30
CA HIS A 363 10.64 15.89 11.52
C HIS A 363 10.12 14.96 12.62
N LEU A 364 10.08 15.50 13.84
CA LEU A 364 9.84 14.74 15.06
C LEU A 364 8.60 15.29 15.76
N ALA A 365 7.74 14.42 16.30
CA ALA A 365 6.61 14.83 17.11
C ALA A 365 6.34 13.89 18.28
N ILE A 366 5.65 14.42 19.30
CA ILE A 366 5.15 13.63 20.42
C ILE A 366 3.62 13.65 20.40
N LEU A 367 3.02 12.46 20.50
CA LEU A 367 1.58 12.29 20.71
C LEU A 367 1.26 12.14 22.21
N LEU A 368 0.39 13.00 22.70
CA LEU A 368 0.00 13.10 24.12
C LEU A 368 -1.51 12.90 24.33
N PRO A 369 -1.95 12.49 25.55
CA PRO A 369 -3.37 12.31 25.84
C PRO A 369 -4.16 13.62 25.93
N SER A 370 -3.48 14.74 26.14
CA SER A 370 -4.07 16.08 26.25
C SER A 370 -3.01 17.13 25.99
N MET A 371 -3.44 18.38 25.81
CA MET A 371 -2.56 19.53 25.66
C MET A 371 -1.56 19.63 26.84
N PRO A 372 -0.24 19.70 26.59
CA PRO A 372 0.75 19.88 27.66
C PRO A 372 0.80 21.33 28.15
N GLU A 373 1.45 21.53 29.29
CA GLU A 373 1.64 22.86 29.87
C GLU A 373 2.47 23.77 28.94
N SER A 374 2.25 25.09 29.03
CA SER A 374 2.94 26.07 28.18
C SER A 374 4.46 25.97 28.24
N ARG A 375 5.02 25.64 29.41
CA ARG A 375 6.47 25.45 29.56
C ARG A 375 7.00 24.29 28.72
N ASP A 376 6.28 23.17 28.72
CA ASP A 376 6.69 21.97 27.97
C ASP A 376 6.51 22.18 26.46
N ARG A 377 5.48 22.92 26.03
CA ARG A 377 5.36 23.34 24.62
C ARG A 377 6.50 24.23 24.16
N LEU A 378 6.89 25.22 24.97
CA LEU A 378 8.02 26.09 24.66
C LEU A 378 9.32 25.28 24.59
N PHE A 379 9.50 24.30 25.47
CA PHE A 379 10.63 23.38 25.40
C PHE A 379 10.65 22.56 24.11
N LEU A 380 9.53 21.94 23.74
CA LEU A 380 9.41 21.14 22.53
C LEU A 380 9.65 21.99 21.26
N SER A 381 9.04 23.17 21.20
CA SER A 381 9.26 24.13 20.11
C SER A 381 10.73 24.55 20.00
N ALA A 382 11.42 24.80 21.12
CA ALA A 382 12.85 25.12 21.12
C ALA A 382 13.73 23.97 20.65
N MET A 383 13.26 22.73 20.76
CA MET A 383 13.92 21.54 20.24
C MET A 383 13.47 21.20 18.80
N GLY A 384 12.57 21.97 18.18
CA GLY A 384 12.04 21.62 16.85
C GLY A 384 11.18 20.35 16.86
N ILE A 385 10.59 19.98 18.00
CA ILE A 385 9.72 18.82 18.13
C ILE A 385 8.27 19.29 18.19
N GLY A 386 7.44 18.77 17.28
CA GLY A 386 6.02 19.07 17.24
C GLY A 386 5.24 18.36 18.33
N VAL A 387 4.06 18.87 18.66
CA VAL A 387 3.17 18.27 19.65
C VAL A 387 1.78 18.01 19.09
N LEU A 388 1.31 16.78 19.28
CA LEU A 388 -0.01 16.31 18.87
C LEU A 388 -0.78 15.82 20.10
N TRP A 389 -2.09 16.07 20.13
CA TRP A 389 -2.98 15.47 21.13
C TRP A 389 -4.40 15.32 20.59
N PHE A 390 -5.23 14.54 21.27
CA PHE A 390 -6.64 14.42 20.92
C PHE A 390 -7.51 15.33 21.80
N GLU A 391 -8.38 16.11 21.17
CA GLU A 391 -9.43 16.89 21.84
C GLU A 391 -10.78 16.59 21.19
N CYS A 392 -11.75 16.14 22.00
CA CYS A 392 -13.08 15.74 21.51
C CYS A 392 -13.05 14.74 20.33
N GLY A 393 -12.05 13.84 20.30
CA GLY A 393 -11.88 12.83 19.26
C GLY A 393 -11.20 13.33 17.98
N LYS A 394 -10.78 14.60 17.92
CA LYS A 394 -10.01 15.17 16.81
C LYS A 394 -8.54 15.30 17.16
N LEU A 395 -7.67 15.07 16.19
CA LEU A 395 -6.25 15.35 16.33
C LEU A 395 -6.03 16.87 16.31
N VAL A 396 -5.26 17.39 17.26
CA VAL A 396 -4.97 18.82 17.42
C VAL A 396 -3.47 19.01 17.60
N THR A 397 -2.96 20.14 17.14
CA THR A 397 -1.57 20.56 17.27
C THR A 397 -1.47 22.03 17.68
N SER A 398 -0.33 22.43 18.23
CA SER A 398 0.04 23.85 18.39
C SER A 398 1.09 24.31 17.37
N ASP A 399 1.50 23.44 16.46
CA ASP A 399 2.57 23.67 15.50
C ASP A 399 2.00 23.82 14.08
N ASP A 400 2.27 24.96 13.45
CA ASP A 400 1.72 25.31 12.12
C ASP A 400 2.09 24.28 11.04
N TRP A 401 3.30 23.71 11.11
CA TRP A 401 3.81 22.73 10.15
C TRP A 401 3.16 21.33 10.29
N LEU A 402 2.41 21.10 11.37
CA LEU A 402 1.60 19.89 11.57
C LEU A 402 0.10 20.16 11.37
N ALA A 403 -0.30 21.41 11.08
CA ALA A 403 -1.70 21.80 11.06
C ALA A 403 -2.50 21.07 9.98
N HIS A 404 -1.90 20.70 8.84
CA HIS A 404 -2.56 19.92 7.80
C HIS A 404 -2.96 18.52 8.29
N LEU A 405 -2.16 17.92 9.19
CA LEU A 405 -2.51 16.62 9.78
C LEU A 405 -3.68 16.70 10.78
N ALA A 406 -3.84 17.85 11.45
CA ALA A 406 -4.86 18.06 12.49
C ALA A 406 -6.19 18.61 11.95
N ASN A 407 -6.16 19.33 10.82
CA ASN A 407 -7.34 19.96 10.23
C ASN A 407 -8.10 19.06 9.24
N GLU A 408 -7.57 17.86 8.96
CA GLU A 408 -8.15 16.91 8.00
C GLU A 408 -9.12 15.89 8.65
N SER A 409 -9.51 16.06 9.94
CA SER A 409 -10.45 15.17 10.68
C SER A 409 -11.91 15.65 10.78
#